data_AF-A0A7S4JWS8-F1
#
_entry.id   AF-A0A7S4JWS8-F1
#
_cell.length_a   1.000
_cell.length_b   1.000
_cell.length_c   1.000
_cell.angle_alpha   90.00
_cell.angle_beta   90.00
_cell.angle_gamma   90.00
#
_symmetry.space_group_name_H-M   'P 1'
#
loop_
_entity.id
_entity.type
_entity.pdbx_description
1 polymer ?
#
loop_
_entity_poly.entity_id
_entity_poly.type
_entity_poly.pdbx_seq_one_letter_code
_entity_poly.pdbx_strand_id
1 'polypeptide(L)'
;ESARAKLAEWEAVLTADFFLCKQTALFMEEARVFVFENYCRIHNKIDLAALGEKLAMDQDQAERWIVDLIRNALLDAKIDSEERCVVMGGESQSVYEQVMERTRDLNVRSGTLAQNLANVLNEAKKEKARKERAALEEDDEY
;
A
#
# COMPACT_ATOMS: atom_id res chain seq x y z
N GLU A 1 17.67 16.15 -14.39
CA GLU A 1 18.45 15.73 -15.59
C GLU A 1 19.08 14.35 -15.51
N SER A 2 19.53 13.83 -14.37
CA SER A 2 20.25 12.55 -14.32
C SER A 2 19.43 11.30 -14.67
N ALA A 3 18.12 11.27 -14.38
CA ALA A 3 17.30 10.06 -14.54
C ALA A 3 17.10 9.64 -16.01
N ARG A 4 16.77 10.60 -16.89
CA ARG A 4 16.56 10.36 -18.33
C ARG A 4 17.83 9.84 -19.00
N ALA A 5 18.96 10.50 -18.73
CA ALA A 5 20.25 10.11 -19.30
C ALA A 5 20.64 8.69 -18.86
N LYS A 6 20.40 8.35 -17.59
CA LYS A 6 20.64 7.01 -17.06
C LYS A 6 19.71 5.95 -17.64
N LEU A 7 18.43 6.26 -17.87
CA LEU A 7 17.50 5.32 -18.52
C LEU A 7 17.98 4.92 -19.92
N ALA A 8 18.43 5.90 -20.72
CA ALA A 8 18.97 5.62 -22.05
C ALA A 8 20.28 4.80 -21.98
N GLU A 9 21.13 5.09 -21.01
CA GLU A 9 22.36 4.31 -20.76
C GLU A 9 22.06 2.87 -20.34
N TRP A 10 21.08 2.68 -19.43
CA TRP A 10 20.67 1.36 -18.97
C TRP A 10 20.11 0.50 -20.10
N GLU A 11 19.29 1.08 -20.99
CA GLU A 11 18.76 0.34 -22.14
C GLU A 11 19.88 -0.21 -23.03
N ALA A 12 20.91 0.60 -23.31
CA ALA A 12 22.07 0.17 -24.09
C ALA A 12 22.89 -0.92 -23.37
N VAL A 13 23.14 -0.75 -22.06
CA VAL A 13 23.93 -1.70 -21.26
C VAL A 13 23.20 -3.03 -21.08
N LEU A 14 21.91 -3.00 -20.77
CA LEU A 14 21.10 -4.21 -20.54
C LEU A 14 20.90 -5.02 -21.82
N THR A 15 20.81 -4.36 -22.97
CA THR A 15 20.70 -5.04 -24.27
C THR A 15 22.03 -5.70 -24.67
N ALA A 16 23.16 -5.12 -24.26
CA ALA A 16 24.49 -5.69 -24.50
C ALA A 16 24.84 -6.86 -23.55
N ASP A 17 24.11 -7.03 -22.45
CA ASP A 17 24.37 -8.08 -21.46
C ASP A 17 23.72 -9.42 -21.84
N PHE A 18 24.49 -10.50 -21.77
CA PHE A 18 24.06 -11.85 -22.16
C PHE A 18 22.94 -12.43 -21.28
N PHE A 19 22.90 -12.07 -20.00
CA PHE A 19 21.92 -12.59 -19.03
C PHE A 19 20.67 -11.71 -18.94
N LEU A 20 20.84 -10.40 -19.04
CA LEU A 20 19.77 -9.43 -18.79
C LEU A 20 19.00 -9.02 -20.05
N CYS A 21 19.49 -9.34 -21.26
CA CYS A 21 18.85 -8.96 -22.52
C CYS A 21 17.38 -9.37 -22.64
N LYS A 22 16.97 -10.48 -22.01
CA LYS A 22 15.58 -10.96 -22.02
C LYS A 22 14.65 -10.18 -21.08
N GLN A 23 15.23 -9.53 -20.05
CA GLN A 23 14.49 -8.80 -19.02
C GLN A 23 14.54 -7.28 -19.22
N THR A 24 15.30 -6.78 -20.20
CA THR A 24 15.47 -5.35 -20.46
C THR A 24 14.15 -4.61 -20.58
N ALA A 25 13.19 -5.15 -21.33
CA ALA A 25 11.89 -4.50 -21.52
C ALA A 25 11.12 -4.32 -20.21
N LEU A 26 11.08 -5.35 -19.36
CA LEU A 26 10.38 -5.30 -18.08
C LEU A 26 11.10 -4.38 -17.09
N PHE A 27 12.42 -4.40 -17.06
CA PHE A 27 13.20 -3.48 -16.22
C PHE A 27 12.95 -2.02 -16.61
N MET A 28 12.94 -1.71 -17.92
CA MET A 28 12.70 -0.35 -18.40
C MET A 28 11.29 0.13 -18.09
N GLU A 29 10.29 -0.75 -18.17
CA GLU A 29 8.92 -0.45 -17.76
C GLU A 29 8.84 -0.11 -16.26
N GLU A 30 9.36 -0.98 -15.40
CA GLU A 30 9.37 -0.76 -13.94
C GLU A 30 10.16 0.48 -13.53
N ALA A 31 11.31 0.74 -14.18
CA ALA A 31 12.10 1.95 -13.90
C ALA A 31 11.35 3.23 -14.29
N ARG A 32 10.56 3.20 -15.37
CA ARG A 32 9.71 4.32 -15.78
C ARG A 32 8.56 4.56 -14.81
N VAL A 33 7.90 3.49 -14.34
CA VAL A 33 6.88 3.57 -13.28
C VAL A 33 7.47 4.21 -12.03
N PHE A 34 8.65 3.77 -11.59
CA PHE A 34 9.30 4.31 -10.40
C PHE A 34 9.65 5.80 -10.52
N VAL A 35 10.21 6.22 -11.66
CA VAL A 35 10.51 7.64 -11.92
C VAL A 35 9.23 8.48 -11.93
N PHE A 36 8.16 7.96 -12.53
CA PHE A 36 6.85 8.61 -12.55
C PHE A 36 6.26 8.74 -11.15
N GLU A 37 6.21 7.67 -10.36
CA GLU A 37 5.66 7.67 -9.00
C GLU A 37 6.39 8.66 -8.10
N ASN A 38 7.73 8.66 -8.13
CA ASN A 38 8.52 9.59 -7.34
C ASN A 38 8.31 11.04 -7.78
N TYR A 39 8.08 11.27 -9.06
CA TYR A 39 7.81 12.61 -9.58
C TYR A 39 6.41 13.11 -9.17
N CYS A 40 5.39 12.24 -9.29
CA CYS A 40 4.02 12.48 -8.87
C CYS A 40 3.87 12.67 -7.35
N ARG A 41 4.68 12.01 -6.54
CA ARG A 41 4.69 12.20 -5.07
C ARG A 41 5.08 13.61 -4.65
N ILE A 42 5.93 14.29 -5.43
CA ILE A 42 6.46 15.61 -5.10
C ILE A 42 5.65 16.73 -5.75
N HIS A 43 4.95 16.46 -6.86
CA HIS A 43 4.24 17.46 -7.65
C HIS A 43 2.75 17.15 -7.73
N ASN A 44 1.93 18.06 -7.20
CA ASN A 44 0.47 17.93 -7.22
C ASN A 44 -0.15 18.24 -8.60
N LYS A 45 0.53 19.04 -9.43
CA LYS A 45 0.10 19.37 -10.79
C LYS A 45 1.29 19.20 -11.73
N ILE A 46 1.13 18.35 -12.74
CA ILE A 46 2.19 17.99 -13.67
C ILE A 46 1.69 18.15 -15.10
N ASP A 47 2.42 18.89 -15.92
CA ASP A 47 2.20 18.94 -17.37
C ASP A 47 2.65 17.62 -18.03
N LEU A 48 1.78 17.04 -18.86
CA LEU A 48 2.06 15.82 -19.61
C LEU A 48 3.29 15.98 -20.53
N ALA A 49 3.52 17.18 -21.08
CA ALA A 49 4.67 17.46 -21.94
C ALA A 49 6.00 17.30 -21.19
N ALA A 50 6.11 17.95 -20.04
CA ALA A 50 7.29 17.88 -19.18
C ALA A 50 7.53 16.46 -18.67
N LEU A 51 6.47 15.68 -18.50
CA LEU A 51 6.55 14.30 -18.06
C LEU A 51 7.08 13.37 -19.16
N GLY A 52 6.55 13.47 -20.39
CA GLY A 52 7.05 12.70 -21.54
C GLY A 52 8.54 12.94 -21.79
N GLU A 53 8.99 14.18 -21.65
CA GLU A 53 10.41 14.54 -21.78
C GLU A 53 11.30 13.82 -20.75
N LYS A 54 10.82 13.64 -19.50
CA LYS A 54 11.58 12.95 -18.46
C LYS A 54 11.62 11.43 -18.62
N LEU A 55 10.57 10.83 -19.19
CA LEU A 55 10.50 9.39 -19.39
C LEU A 55 11.23 8.89 -20.65
N ALA A 56 11.86 9.79 -21.42
CA ALA A 56 12.55 9.48 -22.68
C ALA A 56 11.64 8.80 -23.71
N MET A 57 10.37 9.22 -23.77
CA MET A 57 9.35 8.71 -24.68
C MET A 57 8.76 9.84 -25.51
N ASP A 58 8.20 9.50 -26.67
CA ASP A 58 7.47 10.46 -27.49
C ASP A 58 6.22 10.96 -26.73
N GLN A 59 5.80 12.19 -26.99
CA GLN A 59 4.73 12.85 -26.24
C GLN A 59 3.39 12.11 -26.34
N ASP A 60 3.06 11.59 -27.54
CA ASP A 60 1.82 10.84 -27.76
C ASP A 60 1.87 9.46 -27.11
N GLN A 61 3.06 8.84 -27.11
CA GLN A 61 3.28 7.55 -26.46
C GLN A 61 3.25 7.70 -24.93
N ALA A 62 3.81 8.79 -24.42
CA ALA A 62 3.82 9.12 -23.00
C ALA A 62 2.40 9.33 -22.47
N GLU A 63 1.57 10.10 -23.18
CA GLU A 63 0.18 10.34 -22.78
C GLU A 63 -0.60 9.03 -22.65
N ARG A 64 -0.52 8.15 -23.66
CA ARG A 64 -1.18 6.83 -23.61
C ARG A 64 -0.67 5.99 -22.44
N TRP A 65 0.64 5.96 -22.24
CA TRP A 65 1.26 5.20 -21.16
C TRP A 65 0.84 5.72 -19.78
N ILE A 66 0.78 7.04 -19.59
CA ILE A 66 0.33 7.68 -18.33
C ILE A 66 -1.15 7.36 -18.08
N VAL A 67 -2.00 7.47 -19.11
CA VAL A 67 -3.44 7.15 -19.01
C VAL A 67 -3.65 5.69 -18.62
N ASP A 68 -2.93 4.76 -19.26
CA ASP A 68 -3.02 3.34 -18.94
C ASP A 68 -2.48 3.06 -17.53
N LEU A 69 -1.42 3.74 -17.09
CA LEU A 69 -0.88 3.59 -15.75
C LEU A 69 -1.86 4.08 -14.67
N ILE A 70 -2.46 5.26 -14.83
CA ILE A 70 -3.44 5.80 -13.87
C ILE A 70 -4.68 4.90 -13.80
N ARG A 71 -5.15 4.40 -14.95
CA ARG A 71 -6.33 3.51 -15.01
C ARG A 71 -6.09 2.13 -14.41
N ASN A 72 -4.92 1.54 -14.67
CA ASN A 72 -4.65 0.15 -14.29
C ASN A 72 -3.96 0.01 -12.92
N ALA A 73 -3.18 0.99 -12.48
CA ALA A 73 -2.36 0.89 -11.27
C ALA A 73 -2.95 1.56 -10.02
N LEU A 74 -4.25 1.89 -10.01
CA LEU A 74 -4.96 2.45 -8.84
C LEU A 74 -4.29 3.70 -8.25
N LEU A 75 -3.59 4.50 -9.07
CA LEU A 75 -3.07 5.79 -8.64
C LEU A 75 -4.24 6.76 -8.48
N ASP A 76 -4.35 7.38 -7.31
CA ASP A 76 -5.31 8.45 -7.06
C ASP A 76 -4.86 9.72 -7.78
N ALA A 77 -5.12 9.78 -9.08
CA ALA A 77 -4.74 10.87 -9.96
C ALA A 77 -5.87 11.17 -10.95
N LYS A 78 -6.11 12.45 -11.20
CA LYS A 78 -7.09 12.94 -12.16
C LYS A 78 -6.39 13.58 -13.34
N ILE A 79 -6.76 13.18 -14.55
CA ILE A 79 -6.24 13.77 -15.78
C ILE A 79 -7.17 14.90 -16.20
N ASP A 80 -6.61 16.10 -16.35
CA ASP A 80 -7.26 17.23 -16.97
C ASP A 80 -6.86 17.28 -18.45
N SER A 81 -7.79 16.89 -19.32
CA SER A 81 -7.59 16.86 -20.77
C SER A 81 -7.58 18.25 -21.40
N GLU A 82 -8.17 19.26 -20.75
CA GLU A 82 -8.23 20.63 -21.29
C GLU A 82 -6.89 21.35 -21.07
N GLU A 83 -6.31 21.20 -19.88
CA GLU A 83 -5.02 21.80 -19.54
C GLU A 83 -3.81 20.90 -19.82
N ARG A 84 -4.03 19.66 -20.29
CA ARG A 84 -2.99 18.62 -20.43
C ARG A 84 -2.16 18.46 -19.15
N CYS A 85 -2.84 18.42 -18.01
CA CYS A 85 -2.21 18.30 -16.70
C CYS A 85 -2.73 17.07 -15.95
N VAL A 86 -1.85 16.38 -15.25
CA VAL A 86 -2.20 15.39 -14.23
C VAL A 86 -2.25 16.10 -12.88
N VAL A 87 -3.39 15.98 -12.19
CA VAL A 87 -3.58 16.45 -10.83
C VAL A 87 -3.62 15.24 -9.91
N MET A 88 -2.65 15.13 -9.00
CA MET A 88 -2.62 14.05 -8.02
C MET A 88 -3.66 14.31 -6.93
N GLY A 89 -4.40 13.27 -6.55
CA GLY A 89 -5.23 13.26 -5.36
C GLY A 89 -4.33 13.45 -4.14
N GLY A 90 -4.56 14.53 -3.40
CA GLY A 90 -3.77 14.81 -2.20
C GLY A 90 -4.11 13.83 -1.10
N GLU A 91 -3.17 12.94 -0.75
CA GLU A 91 -3.25 12.14 0.47
C GLU A 91 -3.00 13.03 1.70
N SER A 92 -4.01 13.80 2.07
CA SER A 92 -4.16 14.21 3.46
C SER A 92 -5.35 13.44 4.02
N GLN A 93 -5.12 12.20 4.46
CA GLN A 93 -6.10 11.53 5.31
C GLN A 93 -6.41 12.47 6.47
N SER A 94 -7.70 12.76 6.64
CA SER A 94 -8.16 13.62 7.72
C SER A 94 -7.67 13.04 9.05
N VAL A 95 -7.28 13.91 10.00
CA VAL A 95 -6.84 13.46 11.35
C VAL A 95 -7.90 12.55 11.99
N TYR A 96 -9.18 12.82 11.75
CA TYR A 96 -10.28 11.97 12.20
C TYR A 96 -10.26 10.57 11.59
N GLU A 97 -9.98 10.47 10.31
CA GLU A 97 -9.90 9.19 9.58
C GLU A 97 -8.72 8.35 10.10
N GLN A 98 -7.55 8.99 10.30
CA GLN A 98 -6.40 8.32 10.91
C GLN A 98 -6.69 7.79 12.32
N VAL A 99 -7.40 8.57 13.14
CA VAL A 99 -7.80 8.14 14.49
C VAL A 99 -8.81 6.99 14.40
N MET A 100 -9.78 7.06 13.48
CA MET A 100 -10.75 5.99 13.27
C MET A 100 -10.09 4.68 12.84
N GLU A 101 -9.16 4.71 11.88
CA GLU A 101 -8.43 3.52 11.44
C GLU A 101 -7.60 2.91 12.55
N ARG A 102 -6.81 3.73 13.27
CA ARG A 102 -5.99 3.25 14.39
C ARG A 102 -6.85 2.68 15.53
N THR A 103 -7.99 3.29 15.80
CA THR A 103 -8.89 2.84 16.86
C THR A 103 -9.66 1.59 16.46
N ARG A 104 -9.89 1.33 15.17
CA ARG A 104 -10.62 0.16 14.67
C ARG A 104 -9.96 -1.16 15.08
N ASP A 105 -8.66 -1.32 14.80
CA ASP A 105 -7.91 -2.52 15.18
C ASP A 105 -7.86 -2.67 16.70
N LEU A 106 -7.59 -1.57 17.40
CA LEU A 106 -7.50 -1.56 18.86
C LEU A 106 -8.82 -1.95 19.54
N ASN A 107 -9.96 -1.51 18.98
CA ASN A 107 -11.29 -1.86 19.48
C ASN A 107 -11.56 -3.36 19.34
N VAL A 108 -11.24 -3.94 18.18
CA VAL A 108 -11.39 -5.39 17.95
C VAL A 108 -10.53 -6.18 18.94
N ARG A 109 -9.25 -5.84 19.07
CA ARG A 109 -8.32 -6.52 19.98
C ARG A 109 -8.74 -6.40 21.45
N SER A 110 -9.20 -5.22 21.87
CA SER A 110 -9.69 -4.98 23.22
C SER A 110 -10.97 -5.77 23.51
N GLY A 111 -11.88 -5.85 22.53
CA GLY A 111 -13.09 -6.67 22.62
C GLY A 111 -12.77 -8.16 22.78
N THR A 112 -11.85 -8.69 21.95
CA THR A 112 -11.39 -10.09 22.08
C THR A 112 -10.72 -10.35 23.42
N LEU A 113 -9.87 -9.44 23.89
CA LEU A 113 -9.23 -9.59 25.20
C LEU A 113 -10.25 -9.62 26.34
N ALA A 114 -11.25 -8.73 26.32
CA ALA A 114 -12.32 -8.71 27.31
C ALA A 114 -13.12 -10.02 27.31
N GLN A 115 -13.43 -10.56 26.14
CA GLN A 115 -14.12 -11.86 25.99
C GLN A 115 -13.27 -13.00 26.57
N ASN A 116 -11.97 -13.04 26.26
CA ASN A 116 -11.06 -14.06 26.77
C ASN A 116 -10.93 -13.97 28.30
N LEU A 117 -10.84 -12.76 28.86
CA LEU A 117 -10.79 -12.56 30.31
C LEU A 117 -12.08 -13.06 30.98
N ALA A 118 -13.25 -12.77 30.40
CA ALA A 118 -14.54 -13.25 30.89
C ALA A 118 -14.62 -14.79 30.87
N ASN A 119 -14.10 -15.43 29.82
CA ASN A 119 -14.05 -16.89 29.72
C ASN A 119 -13.17 -17.50 30.82
N VAL A 120 -11.95 -16.99 31.02
CA VAL A 120 -11.03 -17.46 32.08
C VAL A 120 -11.66 -17.28 33.47
N LEU A 121 -12.32 -16.15 33.74
CA LEU A 121 -12.99 -15.91 35.00
C LEU A 121 -14.17 -16.87 35.23
N ASN A 122 -14.92 -17.20 34.17
CA ASN A 122 -16.01 -18.16 34.26
C ASN A 122 -15.51 -19.59 34.46
N GLU A 123 -14.41 -19.98 33.81
CA GLU A 123 -13.75 -21.28 34.04
C GLU A 123 -13.22 -21.38 35.47
N ALA A 124 -12.56 -20.34 36.00
CA ALA A 124 -12.08 -20.31 37.37
C ALA A 124 -13.23 -20.44 38.40
N LYS A 125 -14.38 -19.79 38.14
CA LYS A 125 -15.59 -19.93 38.98
C LYS A 125 -16.18 -21.35 38.91
N LYS A 126 -16.23 -21.95 37.72
CA LYS A 126 -16.69 -23.34 37.56
C LYS A 126 -15.78 -24.33 38.28
N GLU A 127 -14.47 -24.18 38.16
CA GLU A 127 -13.48 -25.00 38.87
C GLU A 127 -13.59 -24.85 40.39
N LYS A 128 -13.79 -23.61 40.89
CA LYS A 128 -14.01 -23.38 42.32
C LYS A 128 -15.29 -24.05 42.82
N ALA A 129 -16.41 -23.90 42.10
CA ALA A 129 -17.68 -24.54 42.46
C ALA A 129 -17.60 -26.07 42.40
N ARG A 130 -16.83 -26.63 41.45
CA ARG A 130 -16.59 -28.08 41.36
C ARG A 130 -15.78 -28.59 42.54
N LYS A 131 -14.74 -27.86 42.95
CA LYS A 131 -13.92 -28.19 44.14
C LYS A 131 -14.73 -28.11 45.44
N GLU A 132 -15.58 -27.08 45.58
CA GLU A 132 -16.45 -26.93 46.75
C GLU A 132 -17.49 -28.06 46.85
N ARG A 133 -18.06 -28.53 45.73
CA ARG A 133 -18.96 -29.69 45.72
C ARG A 133 -18.25 -31.01 46.07
N ALA A 134 -17.06 -31.24 45.54
CA ALA A 134 -16.29 -32.45 45.85
C ALA A 134 -15.91 -32.52 47.35
N ALA A 135 -15.59 -31.38 47.98
CA ALA A 135 -15.28 -31.34 49.40
C ALA A 135 -16.51 -31.65 50.29
N LEU A 136 -17.71 -31.19 49.89
CA LEU A 136 -18.96 -31.51 50.59
C LEU A 136 -19.33 -33.00 50.48
N GLU A 137 -19.06 -33.62 49.34
CA GLU A 137 -19.30 -35.06 49.14
C GLU A 137 -18.31 -35.91 49.95
N GLU A 138 -17.07 -35.46 50.16
CA GLU A 138 -16.09 -36.14 51.04
C GLU A 138 -16.41 -35.99 52.54
N ASP A 139 -17.00 -34.86 52.96
CA ASP A 139 -17.40 -34.62 54.36
C ASP A 139 -18.66 -35.42 54.77
N ASP A 140 -19.57 -35.71 53.84
CA ASP A 140 -20.79 -36.52 54.08
C ASP A 140 -20.51 -38.05 54.13
N GLU A 141 -19.30 -38.49 53.79
CA GLU A 141 -18.91 -39.92 53.74
C GLU A 141 -18.28 -40.44 55.06
N TYR A 142 -18.21 -39.61 56.12
CA TYR A 142 -17.67 -39.94 57.45
C TYR A 142 -18.70 -39.98 58.59
#